data_AF-A0A150TM87-F1
#
_entry.id   AF-A0A150TM87-F1
#
_cell.length_a   1.000
_cell.length_b   1.000
_cell.length_c   1.000
_cell.angle_alpha   90.00
_cell.angle_beta   90.00
_cell.angle_gamma   90.00
#
_symmetry.space_group_name_H-M   'P 1'
#
loop_
_entity.id
_entity.type
_entity.pdbx_description
1 polymer ?
#
loop_
_entity_poly.entity_id
_entity_poly.type
_entity_poly.pdbx_seq_one_letter_code
_entity_poly.pdbx_strand_id
1 'polypeptide(L)'
;MRPAGPVRVLAMAAALLGAAGCDVVFGIRPGQPRPSSDGSTGGHGGHGGTGDGGTGGQGELEVEGPIASDTTWTRGRPPRLRAPVVVEAGATLTIEPGTTVVADAGSLLAVKPGARLVANGTLEAPIVLTSSRSPRSPGDWGGLVLCGKARINAPEGKAMSDSSPRSLGLLCGGEDDDDDSGQLSYLRIEFAGEDVREGEPSAGLELIGVGRRTSIHHVQMVNIMDDGVYVLGGTAEMKHVLVVGGDDDSFDWDRGWRGKGQFLAGLRTAVDFHGSGIEADDRGEEPEFDPALASSPTLYNVTLLGNPDASSDGAGVKLESGTRGQLHNVLVADFSNVGIKVVDQETAANVGSGALDMTHSILGNETDFAEVSADPEEYDYDEEAWIMSEDPDRSNQRVPSSDLGIRSRWWLDLDLSLEPGSPGLQGAAPPPEGDPFFDATASFIGACGETCRDFEGWTAFPIE
;
A
#
# COMPACT_ATOMS: atom_id res chain seq x y z
N MET A 1 48.84 -32.00 -49.62
CA MET A 1 47.95 -30.84 -49.87
C MET A 1 47.47 -30.32 -48.53
N ARG A 2 47.86 -29.08 -48.23
CA ARG A 2 47.42 -28.17 -47.14
C ARG A 2 47.62 -28.61 -45.66
N PRO A 3 48.30 -27.78 -44.84
CA PRO A 3 48.65 -28.10 -43.46
C PRO A 3 47.66 -27.52 -42.43
N ALA A 4 47.77 -28.02 -41.20
CA ALA A 4 47.03 -27.59 -40.01
C ALA A 4 47.20 -26.10 -39.69
N GLY A 5 46.10 -25.42 -39.36
CA GLY A 5 46.07 -24.08 -38.77
C GLY A 5 45.97 -24.15 -37.24
N PRO A 6 46.51 -23.16 -36.50
CA PRO A 6 46.77 -23.29 -35.08
C PRO A 6 45.53 -23.00 -34.21
N VAL A 7 45.38 -23.79 -33.14
CA VAL A 7 44.51 -23.51 -32.00
C VAL A 7 45.11 -22.32 -31.24
N ARG A 8 44.37 -21.22 -31.15
CA ARG A 8 44.70 -20.11 -30.24
C ARG A 8 44.11 -20.40 -28.87
N VAL A 9 44.98 -20.78 -27.94
CA VAL A 9 44.73 -20.71 -26.50
C VAL A 9 44.79 -19.24 -26.12
N LEU A 10 43.66 -18.66 -25.71
CA LEU A 10 43.65 -17.35 -25.05
C LEU A 10 43.77 -17.60 -23.54
N ALA A 11 44.95 -17.31 -23.01
CA ALA A 11 45.21 -17.32 -21.58
C ALA A 11 44.41 -16.19 -20.92
N MET A 12 43.49 -16.54 -20.02
CA MET A 12 42.97 -15.60 -19.04
C MET A 12 44.09 -15.27 -18.05
N ALA A 13 44.57 -14.02 -18.11
CA ALA A 13 45.39 -13.45 -17.06
C ALA A 13 44.47 -13.12 -15.88
N ALA A 14 44.63 -13.84 -14.77
CA ALA A 14 44.01 -13.52 -13.50
C ALA A 14 44.64 -12.22 -12.95
N ALA A 15 43.93 -11.11 -13.06
CA ALA A 15 44.20 -9.92 -12.27
C ALA A 15 43.45 -10.07 -10.94
N LEU A 16 44.18 -10.43 -9.90
CA LEU A 16 43.74 -10.26 -8.51
C LEU A 16 43.67 -8.74 -8.23
N LEU A 17 42.48 -8.17 -8.31
CA LEU A 17 42.13 -7.01 -7.51
C LEU A 17 41.20 -7.48 -6.40
N GLY A 18 41.70 -7.40 -5.17
CA GLY A 18 40.89 -7.54 -3.98
C GLY A 18 39.91 -6.38 -3.90
N ALA A 19 38.63 -6.68 -4.05
CA ALA A 19 37.56 -5.89 -3.49
C ALA A 19 37.02 -6.69 -2.31
N ALA A 20 37.11 -6.13 -1.11
CA ALA A 20 36.31 -6.57 0.01
C ALA A 20 34.85 -6.26 -0.36
N GLY A 21 34.13 -7.27 -0.81
CA GLY A 21 32.68 -7.21 -0.96
C GLY A 21 32.06 -7.16 0.42
N CYS A 22 31.40 -6.05 0.74
CA CYS A 22 30.36 -6.02 1.75
C CYS A 22 29.16 -6.77 1.15
N ASP A 23 29.03 -8.06 1.50
CA ASP A 23 27.75 -8.74 1.45
C ASP A 23 26.89 -8.17 2.58
N VAL A 24 26.05 -7.19 2.28
CA VAL A 24 24.87 -6.86 3.11
C VAL A 24 23.65 -7.26 2.29
N VAL A 25 23.43 -8.57 2.25
CA VAL A 25 22.14 -9.17 1.91
C VAL A 25 21.33 -9.12 3.21
N PHE A 26 20.41 -8.16 3.35
CA PHE A 26 19.35 -8.29 4.34
C PHE A 26 18.48 -9.45 3.88
N GLY A 27 18.58 -10.56 4.61
CA GLY A 27 18.08 -11.85 4.18
C GLY A 27 16.60 -12.05 4.48
N ILE A 28 15.88 -12.54 3.48
CA ILE A 28 14.90 -13.58 3.71
C ILE A 28 15.66 -14.91 3.57
N ARG A 29 15.67 -15.72 4.64
CA ARG A 29 16.10 -17.12 4.53
C ARG A 29 14.85 -17.96 4.29
N PRO A 30 14.78 -18.77 3.24
CA PRO A 30 13.64 -19.67 3.06
C PRO A 30 13.69 -20.80 4.11
N GLY A 31 12.59 -20.97 4.85
CA GLY A 31 12.30 -22.19 5.61
C GLY A 31 12.48 -22.15 7.13
N GLN A 32 11.68 -21.35 7.84
CA GLN A 32 11.37 -21.65 9.25
C GLN A 32 9.95 -22.20 9.36
N PRO A 33 9.74 -23.38 9.95
CA PRO A 33 8.42 -23.97 10.13
C PRO A 33 7.63 -23.23 11.23
N ARG A 34 6.31 -23.08 10.99
CA ARG A 34 5.31 -22.53 11.92
C ARG A 34 5.45 -23.17 13.32
N PRO A 35 5.53 -22.40 14.43
CA PRO A 35 5.46 -22.97 15.77
C PRO A 35 4.03 -23.42 16.07
N SER A 36 3.88 -24.69 16.43
CA SER A 36 2.63 -25.25 16.95
C SER A 36 2.29 -24.65 18.31
N SER A 37 1.02 -24.22 18.45
CA SER A 37 0.38 -23.81 19.70
C SER A 37 0.41 -24.94 20.74
N ASP A 38 0.92 -24.66 21.94
CA ASP A 38 0.57 -25.43 23.13
C ASP A 38 0.24 -24.45 24.26
N GLY A 39 -0.97 -24.62 24.80
CA GLY A 39 -1.63 -23.65 25.65
C GLY A 39 -1.08 -23.55 27.07
N SER A 40 -1.35 -22.42 27.70
CA SER A 40 -1.40 -22.32 29.15
C SER A 40 -2.32 -21.20 29.58
N THR A 41 -3.25 -21.57 30.46
CA THR A 41 -4.24 -20.73 31.10
C THR A 41 -3.63 -19.96 32.28
N GLY A 42 -4.08 -18.73 32.52
CA GLY A 42 -3.78 -17.99 33.75
C GLY A 42 -4.35 -16.58 33.71
N GLY A 43 -5.38 -16.31 34.52
CA GLY A 43 -6.09 -15.04 34.55
C GLY A 43 -5.62 -14.04 35.61
N HIS A 44 -6.52 -13.08 35.87
CA HIS A 44 -6.47 -11.91 36.77
C HIS A 44 -5.86 -10.68 36.09
N GLY A 45 -6.40 -9.47 36.19
CA GLY A 45 -7.50 -8.90 36.98
C GLY A 45 -7.28 -7.39 36.93
N GLY A 46 -8.31 -6.61 36.58
CA GLY A 46 -8.13 -5.17 36.33
C GLY A 46 -7.71 -4.37 37.55
N HIS A 47 -7.13 -3.20 37.32
CA HIS A 47 -7.29 -1.98 38.12
C HIS A 47 -6.86 -0.77 37.28
N GLY A 48 -7.76 0.21 37.15
CA GLY A 48 -7.46 1.50 36.56
C GLY A 48 -6.65 2.38 37.52
N GLY A 49 -5.81 3.23 36.95
CA GLY A 49 -5.04 4.23 37.67
C GLY A 49 -4.68 5.40 36.77
N THR A 50 -5.44 6.48 36.88
CA THR A 50 -5.08 7.83 36.40
C THR A 50 -3.89 8.35 37.20
N GLY A 51 -2.87 8.90 36.55
CA GLY A 51 -1.73 9.56 37.21
C GLY A 51 -1.20 10.75 36.41
N ASP A 52 -1.49 11.95 36.91
CA ASP A 52 -0.89 13.23 36.51
C ASP A 52 0.39 13.52 37.34
N GLY A 53 1.36 14.19 36.70
CA GLY A 53 2.28 15.13 37.35
C GLY A 53 3.55 14.58 38.01
N GLY A 54 4.67 14.59 37.28
CA GLY A 54 6.01 14.40 37.88
C GLY A 54 7.16 14.80 36.94
N THR A 55 7.79 15.94 37.22
CA THR A 55 9.01 16.44 36.55
C THR A 55 10.25 15.61 36.93
N GLY A 56 10.92 15.00 35.96
CA GLY A 56 12.27 14.44 36.15
C GLY A 56 12.63 13.31 35.19
N GLY A 57 13.41 13.63 34.15
CA GLY A 57 13.93 12.70 33.14
C GLY A 57 12.87 12.39 32.08
N GLN A 58 12.98 12.96 30.87
CA GLN A 58 12.05 12.65 29.78
C GLN A 58 12.38 11.24 29.26
N GLY A 59 11.96 10.21 30.00
CA GLY A 59 11.90 8.85 29.51
C GLY A 59 10.78 8.70 28.49
N GLU A 60 10.83 7.61 27.74
CA GLU A 60 9.80 7.15 26.82
C GLU A 60 8.40 7.17 27.48
N LEU A 61 7.36 7.56 26.75
CA LEU A 61 5.96 7.47 27.19
C LEU A 61 5.47 6.06 26.87
N GLU A 62 5.37 5.18 27.87
CA GLU A 62 4.72 3.88 27.69
C GLU A 62 3.21 4.06 27.54
N VAL A 63 2.63 3.45 26.50
CA VAL A 63 1.20 3.54 26.18
C VAL A 63 0.62 2.14 26.01
N GLU A 64 -0.53 1.92 26.63
CA GLU A 64 -1.33 0.70 26.50
C GLU A 64 -2.83 1.04 26.68
N GLY A 65 -3.70 0.30 26.00
CA GLY A 65 -5.14 0.38 26.22
C GLY A 65 -5.82 1.62 25.61
N PRO A 66 -7.02 1.99 26.11
CA PRO A 66 -7.86 2.98 25.47
C PRO A 66 -7.42 4.43 25.74
N ILE A 67 -7.47 5.27 24.71
CA ILE A 67 -7.38 6.73 24.77
C ILE A 67 -8.80 7.28 24.75
N ALA A 68 -9.35 7.55 25.94
CA ALA A 68 -10.74 7.95 26.14
C ALA A 68 -10.98 9.48 26.18
N SER A 69 -9.91 10.27 26.07
CA SER A 69 -9.97 11.73 26.04
C SER A 69 -8.86 12.26 25.14
N ASP A 70 -9.04 13.49 24.65
CA ASP A 70 -8.05 14.16 23.82
C ASP A 70 -6.65 14.06 24.42
N THR A 71 -5.71 13.58 23.60
CA THR A 71 -4.34 13.25 24.02
C THR A 71 -3.37 13.75 22.97
N THR A 72 -2.23 14.28 23.42
CA THR A 72 -1.16 14.74 22.53
C THR A 72 0.13 13.98 22.82
N TRP A 73 0.70 13.38 21.77
CA TRP A 73 2.02 12.79 21.78
C TRP A 73 3.03 13.74 21.17
N THR A 74 4.19 13.85 21.80
CA THR A 74 5.22 14.83 21.46
C THR A 74 6.57 14.16 21.29
N ARG A 75 7.42 14.73 20.43
CA ARG A 75 8.81 14.27 20.26
C ARG A 75 9.61 14.33 21.56
N GLY A 76 9.27 15.26 22.47
CA GLY A 76 9.98 15.42 23.74
C GLY A 76 9.82 14.23 24.69
N ARG A 77 8.76 13.44 24.50
CA ARG A 77 8.47 12.21 25.26
C ARG A 77 7.93 11.15 24.29
N PRO A 78 8.82 10.51 23.51
CA PRO A 78 8.42 9.63 22.41
C PRO A 78 7.54 8.49 22.93
N PRO A 79 6.38 8.20 22.31
CA PRO A 79 5.52 7.12 22.74
C PRO A 79 6.07 5.75 22.37
N ARG A 80 5.85 4.77 23.25
CA ARG A 80 6.03 3.36 22.97
C ARG A 80 4.77 2.56 23.28
N LEU A 81 4.23 1.90 22.26
CA LEU A 81 3.05 1.05 22.38
C LEU A 81 3.47 -0.30 22.95
N ARG A 82 2.96 -0.67 24.12
CA ARG A 82 3.25 -1.94 24.82
C ARG A 82 2.23 -3.04 24.52
N ALA A 83 1.07 -2.64 24.02
CA ALA A 83 -0.11 -3.44 23.72
C ALA A 83 -0.98 -2.66 22.71
N PRO A 84 -2.09 -3.21 22.20
CA PRO A 84 -2.99 -2.47 21.33
C PRO A 84 -3.46 -1.17 22.01
N VAL A 85 -3.38 -0.06 21.27
CA VAL A 85 -3.83 1.26 21.70
C VAL A 85 -5.01 1.68 20.83
N VAL A 86 -6.12 2.03 21.47
CA VAL A 86 -7.38 2.32 20.79
C VAL A 86 -7.85 3.72 21.15
N VAL A 87 -7.98 4.60 20.16
CA VAL A 87 -8.61 5.91 20.34
C VAL A 87 -10.13 5.72 20.34
N GLU A 88 -10.76 6.01 21.48
CA GLU A 88 -12.18 5.78 21.69
C GLU A 88 -13.04 6.91 21.11
N ALA A 89 -14.29 6.58 20.78
CA ALA A 89 -15.24 7.53 20.20
C ALA A 89 -15.33 8.82 21.03
N GLY A 90 -15.24 9.98 20.38
CA GLY A 90 -15.26 11.30 21.00
C GLY A 90 -13.88 11.82 21.46
N ALA A 91 -12.83 11.01 21.39
CA ALA A 91 -11.45 11.46 21.64
C ALA A 91 -10.69 11.76 20.35
N THR A 92 -9.74 12.69 20.43
CA THR A 92 -8.74 12.95 19.39
C THR A 92 -7.34 12.62 19.90
N LEU A 93 -6.63 11.75 19.19
CA LEU A 93 -5.18 11.60 19.36
C LEU A 93 -4.47 12.56 18.40
N THR A 94 -3.65 13.46 18.94
CA THR A 94 -2.76 14.33 18.15
C THR A 94 -1.32 13.87 18.31
N ILE A 95 -0.61 13.66 17.21
CA ILE A 95 0.82 13.33 17.19
C ILE A 95 1.55 14.52 16.56
N GLU A 96 2.45 15.15 17.32
CA GLU A 96 3.20 16.32 16.84
C GLU A 96 4.25 15.95 15.78
N PRO A 97 4.60 16.88 14.87
CA PRO A 97 5.66 16.68 13.87
C PRO A 97 6.99 16.19 14.47
N GLY A 98 7.68 15.30 13.74
CA GLY A 98 8.96 14.74 14.15
C GLY A 98 8.89 13.77 15.34
N THR A 99 7.69 13.34 15.75
CA THR A 99 7.52 12.30 16.77
C THR A 99 7.76 10.92 16.16
N THR A 100 8.60 10.12 16.81
CA THR A 100 8.72 8.69 16.55
C THR A 100 7.90 7.94 17.59
N VAL A 101 6.94 7.14 17.13
CA VAL A 101 6.17 6.19 17.93
C VAL A 101 6.74 4.81 17.67
N VAL A 102 7.12 4.12 18.74
CA VAL A 102 7.72 2.80 18.67
C VAL A 102 6.71 1.76 19.14
N ALA A 103 6.56 0.65 18.43
CA ALA A 103 5.56 -0.38 18.71
C ALA A 103 6.21 -1.71 19.08
N ASP A 104 5.81 -2.31 20.20
CA ASP A 104 6.20 -3.68 20.56
C ASP A 104 5.37 -4.70 19.78
N ALA A 105 5.89 -5.93 19.67
CA ALA A 105 5.11 -7.06 19.15
C ALA A 105 3.83 -7.27 19.97
N GLY A 106 2.74 -7.61 19.30
CA GLY A 106 1.38 -7.69 19.82
C GLY A 106 0.68 -6.33 19.95
N SER A 107 1.26 -5.23 19.47
CA SER A 107 0.66 -3.89 19.53
C SER A 107 0.19 -3.39 18.16
N LEU A 108 -0.73 -2.43 18.17
CA LEU A 108 -1.23 -1.70 17.00
C LEU A 108 -1.81 -0.36 17.47
N LEU A 109 -2.03 0.57 16.55
CA LEU A 109 -2.78 1.79 16.81
C LEU A 109 -4.10 1.76 16.04
N ALA A 110 -5.22 1.80 16.74
CA ALA A 110 -6.54 1.84 16.12
C ALA A 110 -7.34 3.07 16.51
N VAL A 111 -8.15 3.58 15.58
CA VAL A 111 -9.05 4.72 15.78
C VAL A 111 -10.48 4.23 15.55
N LYS A 112 -11.32 4.25 16.58
CA LYS A 112 -12.72 3.80 16.47
C LYS A 112 -13.61 4.80 15.72
N PRO A 113 -14.78 4.36 15.21
CA PRO A 113 -15.76 5.26 14.61
C PRO A 113 -16.12 6.43 15.53
N GLY A 114 -15.91 7.65 15.05
CA GLY A 114 -16.18 8.88 15.80
C GLY A 114 -15.05 9.33 16.74
N ALA A 115 -13.93 8.62 16.75
CA ALA A 115 -12.64 9.14 17.22
C ALA A 115 -11.90 9.81 16.06
N ARG A 116 -10.81 10.53 16.36
CA ARG A 116 -9.96 11.17 15.33
C ARG A 116 -8.48 10.95 15.61
N LEU A 117 -7.70 10.77 14.54
CA LEU A 117 -6.23 10.85 14.58
C LEU A 117 -5.75 12.08 13.81
N VAL A 118 -4.96 12.93 14.45
CA VAL A 118 -4.30 14.07 13.82
C VAL A 118 -2.80 13.83 13.87
N ALA A 119 -2.25 13.29 12.80
CA ALA A 119 -0.83 13.01 12.63
C ALA A 119 -0.30 13.81 11.43
N ASN A 120 -0.08 15.11 11.67
CA ASN A 120 0.38 16.04 10.64
C ASN A 120 1.86 16.37 10.87
N GLY A 121 2.74 15.55 10.32
CA GLY A 121 4.15 15.84 10.18
C GLY A 121 4.42 16.96 9.20
N THR A 122 5.70 17.16 8.89
CA THR A 122 6.15 18.10 7.86
C THR A 122 7.24 17.44 7.03
N LEU A 123 7.56 18.02 5.87
CA LEU A 123 8.67 17.56 5.03
C LEU A 123 9.97 17.42 5.82
N GLU A 124 10.30 18.39 6.68
CA GLU A 124 11.53 18.42 7.47
C GLU A 124 11.44 17.62 8.78
N ALA A 125 10.22 17.26 9.21
CA ALA A 125 9.96 16.54 10.45
C ALA A 125 8.76 15.59 10.27
N PRO A 126 8.94 14.50 9.51
CA PRO A 126 7.89 13.49 9.35
C PRO A 126 7.61 12.79 10.69
N ILE A 127 6.39 12.30 10.84
CA ILE A 127 6.02 11.40 11.94
C ILE A 127 6.37 9.98 11.51
N VAL A 128 6.90 9.18 12.43
CA VAL A 128 7.31 7.79 12.16
C VAL A 128 6.64 6.86 13.15
N LEU A 129 5.86 5.88 12.67
CA LEU A 129 5.34 4.76 13.44
C LEU A 129 6.16 3.52 13.04
N THR A 130 6.87 2.89 13.97
CA THR A 130 7.87 1.86 13.64
C THR A 130 8.01 0.79 14.72
N SER A 131 8.64 -0.32 14.38
CA SER A 131 8.92 -1.46 15.28
C SER A 131 9.95 -1.12 16.36
N SER A 132 9.78 -1.70 17.56
CA SER A 132 10.75 -1.66 18.65
C SER A 132 11.88 -2.68 18.55
N ARG A 133 11.80 -3.62 17.60
CA ARG A 133 12.78 -4.69 17.44
C ARG A 133 14.08 -4.20 16.81
N SER A 134 15.14 -4.97 17.03
CA SER A 134 16.45 -4.76 16.41
C SER A 134 17.07 -6.14 16.08
N PRO A 135 17.24 -6.51 14.81
CA PRO A 135 16.81 -5.75 13.61
C PRO A 135 15.27 -5.66 13.51
N ARG A 136 14.79 -4.64 12.77
CA ARG A 136 13.38 -4.48 12.41
C ARG A 136 13.06 -5.37 11.21
N SER A 137 11.85 -5.90 11.13
CA SER A 137 11.41 -6.76 10.02
C SER A 137 9.91 -6.58 9.76
N PRO A 138 9.43 -6.78 8.52
CA PRO A 138 8.00 -6.81 8.24
C PRO A 138 7.28 -7.71 9.24
N GLY A 139 6.09 -7.30 9.68
CA GLY A 139 5.27 -8.06 10.61
C GLY A 139 5.70 -7.99 12.07
N ASP A 140 6.48 -6.98 12.45
CA ASP A 140 6.92 -6.80 13.83
C ASP A 140 5.83 -6.24 14.75
N TRP A 141 4.81 -5.57 14.20
CA TRP A 141 3.66 -5.00 14.91
C TRP A 141 2.44 -4.86 13.96
N GLY A 142 1.24 -4.59 14.49
CA GLY A 142 -0.02 -4.67 13.73
C GLY A 142 -0.43 -3.45 12.91
N GLY A 143 0.37 -2.37 12.83
CA GLY A 143 0.07 -1.23 11.95
C GLY A 143 -0.97 -0.24 12.47
N LEU A 144 -1.54 0.54 11.55
CA LEU A 144 -2.51 1.61 11.82
C LEU A 144 -3.88 1.29 11.21
N VAL A 145 -4.91 1.26 12.05
CA VAL A 145 -6.31 1.06 11.62
C VAL A 145 -7.13 2.34 11.85
N LEU A 146 -7.76 2.87 10.80
CA LEU A 146 -8.75 3.93 10.91
C LEU A 146 -10.14 3.41 10.58
N CYS A 147 -11.01 3.42 11.58
CA CYS A 147 -12.41 3.06 11.42
C CYS A 147 -13.31 4.29 11.40
N GLY A 148 -13.98 4.50 10.28
CA GLY A 148 -14.91 5.60 10.10
C GLY A 148 -16.38 5.18 10.17
N LYS A 149 -17.24 6.12 9.74
CA LYS A 149 -18.71 5.98 9.71
C LYS A 149 -19.32 6.02 8.31
N ALA A 150 -18.51 5.99 7.26
CA ALA A 150 -18.97 5.94 5.88
C ALA A 150 -19.56 4.58 5.52
N ARG A 151 -20.35 4.52 4.44
CA ARG A 151 -21.03 3.30 4.02
C ARG A 151 -20.04 2.24 3.53
N ILE A 152 -20.29 0.98 3.89
CA ILE A 152 -19.53 -0.20 3.46
C ILE A 152 -20.53 -1.16 2.81
N ASN A 153 -20.09 -1.85 1.76
CA ASN A 153 -20.85 -2.89 1.09
C ASN A 153 -20.67 -4.22 1.84
N ALA A 154 -21.30 -4.33 3.01
CA ALA A 154 -21.21 -5.48 3.90
C ALA A 154 -22.54 -5.67 4.66
N PRO A 155 -22.80 -6.86 5.24
CA PRO A 155 -23.98 -7.10 6.05
C PRO A 155 -24.19 -6.01 7.11
N GLU A 156 -25.43 -5.53 7.25
CA GLU A 156 -25.81 -4.44 8.16
C GLU A 156 -25.07 -3.08 7.93
N GLY A 157 -24.35 -2.93 6.81
CA GLY A 157 -23.55 -1.74 6.51
C GLY A 157 -22.33 -1.58 7.43
N LYS A 158 -21.86 -2.69 8.03
CA LYS A 158 -20.78 -2.71 9.01
C LYS A 158 -19.78 -3.81 8.70
N ALA A 159 -18.52 -3.54 8.97
CA ALA A 159 -17.46 -4.52 8.89
C ALA A 159 -16.52 -4.39 10.08
N MET A 160 -15.92 -5.52 10.47
CA MET A 160 -14.85 -5.53 11.45
C MET A 160 -13.51 -5.48 10.70
N SER A 161 -12.47 -4.93 11.31
CA SER A 161 -11.10 -5.17 10.82
C SER A 161 -10.83 -6.67 10.76
N ASP A 162 -10.37 -7.12 9.60
CA ASP A 162 -10.04 -8.52 9.34
C ASP A 162 -8.64 -8.88 9.83
N SER A 163 -7.83 -7.89 10.19
CA SER A 163 -6.49 -8.06 10.70
C SER A 163 -6.33 -7.76 12.19
N SER A 164 -7.35 -7.20 12.87
CA SER A 164 -7.26 -6.85 14.30
C SER A 164 -7.95 -7.86 15.25
N PRO A 165 -7.53 -7.95 16.53
CA PRO A 165 -8.23 -8.76 17.52
C PRO A 165 -9.67 -8.29 17.71
N ARG A 166 -10.63 -9.21 17.57
CA ARG A 166 -12.08 -8.92 17.71
C ARG A 166 -12.45 -8.31 19.07
N SER A 167 -11.63 -8.57 20.10
CA SER A 167 -11.76 -7.98 21.44
C SER A 167 -11.61 -6.45 21.49
N LEU A 168 -10.99 -5.84 20.48
CA LEU A 168 -10.84 -4.38 20.37
C LEU A 168 -12.16 -3.68 19.98
N GLY A 169 -13.12 -4.42 19.44
CA GLY A 169 -14.44 -3.89 19.08
C GLY A 169 -14.38 -2.86 17.95
N LEU A 170 -13.51 -3.06 16.96
CA LEU A 170 -13.39 -2.24 15.76
C LEU A 170 -14.51 -2.60 14.76
N LEU A 171 -15.76 -2.28 15.09
CA LEU A 171 -16.91 -2.43 14.20
C LEU A 171 -17.18 -1.10 13.48
N CYS A 172 -16.84 -1.06 12.21
CA CYS A 172 -16.63 0.16 11.41
C CYS A 172 -17.71 0.28 10.33
N GLY A 173 -17.83 1.45 9.71
CA GLY A 173 -18.88 1.75 8.74
C GLY A 173 -20.07 2.51 9.35
N GLY A 174 -21.07 2.84 8.55
CA GLY A 174 -22.24 3.63 8.95
C GLY A 174 -22.92 4.30 7.76
N GLU A 175 -23.59 5.43 7.99
CA GLU A 175 -24.35 6.15 6.96
C GLU A 175 -23.75 7.52 6.60
N ASP A 176 -22.58 7.86 7.15
CA ASP A 176 -21.96 9.18 7.00
C ASP A 176 -20.73 9.12 6.09
N ASP A 177 -20.96 9.19 4.77
CA ASP A 177 -19.85 9.27 3.82
C ASP A 177 -19.03 10.56 3.96
N ASP A 178 -19.52 11.55 4.69
CA ASP A 178 -18.76 12.75 5.04
C ASP A 178 -18.06 12.61 6.40
N ASP A 179 -17.91 11.41 6.98
CA ASP A 179 -17.16 11.24 8.23
C ASP A 179 -15.73 11.80 8.13
N ASP A 180 -15.26 12.40 9.22
CA ASP A 180 -13.88 12.89 9.39
C ASP A 180 -13.21 12.07 10.49
N SER A 181 -12.48 11.03 10.08
CA SER A 181 -11.73 10.15 10.98
C SER A 181 -10.35 10.70 11.33
N GLY A 182 -9.95 11.86 10.78
CA GLY A 182 -8.63 12.44 11.05
C GLY A 182 -7.92 13.12 9.89
N GLN A 183 -6.64 13.40 10.14
CA GLN A 183 -5.70 13.99 9.19
C GLN A 183 -4.35 13.29 9.32
N LEU A 184 -3.86 12.74 8.22
CA LEU A 184 -2.56 12.09 8.11
C LEU A 184 -1.74 12.85 7.07
N SER A 185 -0.60 13.38 7.49
CA SER A 185 0.35 13.98 6.57
C SER A 185 1.80 13.88 6.98
N TYR A 186 2.69 13.67 6.01
CA TYR A 186 4.11 13.38 6.22
C TYR A 186 4.29 12.32 7.31
N LEU A 187 3.60 11.21 7.12
CA LEU A 187 3.53 10.08 8.05
C LEU A 187 4.18 8.86 7.41
N ARG A 188 5.09 8.21 8.14
CA ARG A 188 5.66 6.93 7.74
C ARG A 188 5.21 5.83 8.70
N ILE A 189 4.79 4.71 8.11
CA ILE A 189 4.43 3.49 8.82
C ILE A 189 5.39 2.41 8.35
N GLU A 190 6.18 1.87 9.27
CA GLU A 190 7.32 1.03 8.96
C GLU A 190 7.18 -0.33 9.67
N PHE A 191 7.45 -1.44 8.97
CA PHE A 191 7.57 -2.78 9.54
C PHE A 191 6.31 -3.35 10.20
N ALA A 192 5.13 -2.93 9.71
CA ALA A 192 3.85 -3.45 10.18
C ALA A 192 3.49 -4.81 9.52
N GLY A 193 2.36 -5.36 9.96
CA GLY A 193 1.73 -6.58 9.46
C GLY A 193 1.94 -7.82 10.30
N GLU A 194 1.97 -7.66 11.62
CA GLU A 194 1.94 -8.81 12.50
C GLU A 194 0.61 -9.57 12.33
N ASP A 195 0.70 -10.90 12.21
CA ASP A 195 -0.45 -11.80 12.29
C ASP A 195 -0.93 -11.87 13.76
N VAL A 196 -1.73 -10.87 14.13
CA VAL A 196 -2.38 -10.79 15.45
C VAL A 196 -3.69 -11.59 15.49
N ARG A 197 -4.12 -12.16 14.35
CA ARG A 197 -5.32 -12.98 14.21
C ARG A 197 -5.05 -14.18 13.29
N GLU A 198 -4.42 -15.21 13.86
CA GLU A 198 -4.04 -16.49 13.23
C GLU A 198 -4.61 -16.71 11.82
N GLY A 199 -3.86 -16.26 10.80
CA GLY A 199 -4.13 -16.55 9.40
C GLY A 199 -4.17 -15.35 8.47
N GLU A 200 -4.41 -14.13 8.96
CA GLU A 200 -4.41 -12.90 8.15
C GLU A 200 -3.52 -11.86 8.84
N PRO A 201 -2.34 -11.55 8.28
CA PRO A 201 -1.52 -10.41 8.69
C PRO A 201 -2.28 -9.07 8.65
N SER A 202 -1.66 -7.99 9.15
CA SER A 202 -2.27 -6.65 9.13
C SER A 202 -1.69 -5.75 8.04
N ALA A 203 -2.54 -4.99 7.37
CA ALA A 203 -2.07 -3.92 6.50
C ALA A 203 -1.24 -2.87 7.27
N GLY A 204 -0.39 -2.15 6.55
CA GLY A 204 0.33 -1.00 7.08
C GLY A 204 -0.64 0.11 7.49
N LEU A 205 -1.52 0.47 6.56
CA LEU A 205 -2.63 1.39 6.76
C LEU A 205 -3.95 0.73 6.35
N GLU A 206 -4.78 0.38 7.34
CA GLU A 206 -6.12 -0.16 7.11
C GLU A 206 -7.17 0.96 7.26
N LEU A 207 -8.01 1.15 6.25
CA LEU A 207 -9.06 2.17 6.18
C LEU A 207 -10.42 1.49 6.05
N ILE A 208 -11.23 1.49 7.11
CA ILE A 208 -12.52 0.80 7.10
C ILE A 208 -13.67 1.79 7.24
N GLY A 209 -14.47 1.94 6.19
CA GLY A 209 -15.60 2.88 6.17
C GLY A 209 -15.17 4.32 6.46
N VAL A 210 -13.99 4.73 6.01
CA VAL A 210 -13.46 6.09 6.22
C VAL A 210 -14.16 7.07 5.26
N GLY A 211 -14.59 8.22 5.79
CA GLY A 211 -15.34 9.23 5.02
C GLY A 211 -14.45 10.24 4.29
N ARG A 212 -15.01 10.91 3.28
CA ARG A 212 -14.29 11.83 2.37
C ARG A 212 -13.77 13.11 3.02
N ARG A 213 -14.19 13.43 4.25
CA ARG A 213 -13.65 14.56 5.01
C ARG A 213 -12.38 14.21 5.78
N THR A 214 -11.99 12.93 5.80
CA THR A 214 -10.70 12.48 6.30
C THR A 214 -9.61 12.86 5.31
N SER A 215 -8.56 13.52 5.78
CA SER A 215 -7.46 13.98 4.92
C SER A 215 -6.30 13.01 4.99
N ILE A 216 -5.97 12.33 3.89
CA ILE A 216 -4.83 11.41 3.80
C ILE A 216 -3.92 11.91 2.68
N HIS A 217 -2.78 12.52 3.03
CA HIS A 217 -1.84 12.95 2.00
C HIS A 217 -0.39 12.88 2.44
N HIS A 218 0.54 12.48 1.56
CA HIS A 218 1.95 12.27 1.94
C HIS A 218 2.08 11.23 3.06
N VAL A 219 1.65 10.01 2.75
CA VAL A 219 1.78 8.85 3.65
C VAL A 219 2.64 7.79 2.99
N GLN A 220 3.58 7.22 3.74
CA GLN A 220 4.48 6.19 3.26
C GLN A 220 4.37 4.93 4.11
N MET A 221 4.31 3.79 3.43
CA MET A 221 4.44 2.47 4.03
C MET A 221 5.78 1.85 3.60
N VAL A 222 6.50 1.27 4.55
CA VAL A 222 7.84 0.70 4.31
C VAL A 222 7.93 -0.68 4.92
N ASN A 223 8.27 -1.68 4.11
CA ASN A 223 8.55 -3.06 4.53
C ASN A 223 7.39 -3.66 5.35
N ILE A 224 6.20 -3.76 4.75
CA ILE A 224 4.99 -4.28 5.39
C ILE A 224 4.84 -5.76 5.03
N MET A 225 4.42 -6.61 5.98
CA MET A 225 4.25 -8.06 5.77
C MET A 225 3.01 -8.41 4.96
N ASP A 226 2.08 -7.47 4.87
CA ASP A 226 0.79 -7.59 4.22
C ASP A 226 0.63 -6.41 3.27
N ASP A 227 -0.60 -5.96 3.03
CA ASP A 227 -0.88 -4.80 2.21
C ASP A 227 -0.24 -3.51 2.72
N GLY A 228 0.25 -2.69 1.80
CA GLY A 228 0.63 -1.31 2.10
C GLY A 228 -0.56 -0.52 2.61
N VAL A 229 -1.57 -0.35 1.75
CA VAL A 229 -2.86 0.24 2.09
C VAL A 229 -3.96 -0.77 1.80
N TYR A 230 -4.83 -1.00 2.79
CA TYR A 230 -6.02 -1.81 2.61
C TYR A 230 -7.28 -0.96 2.88
N VAL A 231 -8.20 -0.90 1.91
CA VAL A 231 -9.41 -0.07 1.99
C VAL A 231 -10.67 -0.91 1.95
N LEU A 232 -11.38 -0.94 3.07
CA LEU A 232 -12.61 -1.69 3.23
C LEU A 232 -13.81 -0.72 3.22
N GLY A 233 -14.37 -0.52 2.03
CA GLY A 233 -15.49 0.39 1.82
C GLY A 233 -15.20 1.88 2.03
N GLY A 234 -16.26 2.67 2.23
CA GLY A 234 -16.15 4.10 2.50
C GLY A 234 -15.90 4.97 1.27
N THR A 235 -15.46 6.21 1.51
CA THR A 235 -15.26 7.25 0.49
C THR A 235 -13.97 8.05 0.72
N ALA A 236 -12.99 7.44 1.41
CA ALA A 236 -11.70 8.06 1.68
C ALA A 236 -11.04 8.55 0.39
N GLU A 237 -10.48 9.75 0.43
CA GLU A 237 -9.71 10.32 -0.67
C GLU A 237 -8.24 10.42 -0.24
N MET A 238 -7.30 9.95 -1.07
CA MET A 238 -5.88 9.87 -0.72
C MET A 238 -4.94 10.40 -1.80
N LYS A 239 -3.94 11.19 -1.43
CA LYS A 239 -3.00 11.81 -2.39
C LYS A 239 -1.54 11.71 -1.97
N HIS A 240 -0.61 11.41 -2.88
CA HIS A 240 0.81 11.23 -2.57
C HIS A 240 1.02 10.11 -1.55
N VAL A 241 0.67 8.88 -1.93
CA VAL A 241 0.83 7.69 -1.09
C VAL A 241 1.89 6.81 -1.71
N LEU A 242 2.87 6.39 -0.91
CA LEU A 242 3.99 5.58 -1.35
C LEU A 242 4.08 4.29 -0.54
N VAL A 243 4.16 3.15 -1.22
CA VAL A 243 4.42 1.85 -0.62
C VAL A 243 5.76 1.34 -1.15
N VAL A 244 6.68 1.02 -0.25
CA VAL A 244 7.99 0.46 -0.58
C VAL A 244 8.17 -0.86 0.15
N GLY A 245 8.34 -1.94 -0.60
CA GLY A 245 8.66 -3.25 -0.05
C GLY A 245 7.53 -3.92 0.73
N GLY A 246 6.27 -3.73 0.33
CA GLY A 246 5.18 -4.62 0.79
C GLY A 246 5.41 -6.06 0.34
N ASP A 247 5.06 -7.04 1.18
CA ASP A 247 5.09 -8.46 0.82
C ASP A 247 3.84 -8.85 0.05
N ASP A 248 2.64 -8.47 0.54
CA ASP A 248 1.36 -8.66 -0.17
C ASP A 248 1.02 -7.49 -1.09
N ASP A 249 -0.16 -6.88 -1.13
CA ASP A 249 -0.45 -5.85 -2.11
C ASP A 249 0.19 -4.49 -1.81
N SER A 250 0.42 -3.65 -2.83
CA SER A 250 0.72 -2.24 -2.50
C SER A 250 -0.56 -1.51 -2.10
N PHE A 251 -1.62 -1.71 -2.87
CA PHE A 251 -2.95 -1.15 -2.60
C PHE A 251 -3.99 -2.25 -2.81
N ASP A 252 -4.75 -2.55 -1.77
CA ASP A 252 -5.91 -3.43 -1.83
C ASP A 252 -7.18 -2.63 -1.47
N TRP A 253 -8.28 -2.93 -2.13
CA TRP A 253 -9.59 -2.50 -1.71
C TRP A 253 -10.66 -3.57 -1.91
N ASP A 254 -11.64 -3.56 -1.01
CA ASP A 254 -12.84 -4.37 -1.12
C ASP A 254 -14.08 -3.60 -0.61
N ARG A 255 -15.22 -4.28 -0.60
CA ARG A 255 -16.47 -3.90 0.11
C ARG A 255 -16.90 -2.47 -0.07
N GLY A 256 -16.78 -1.98 -1.30
CA GLY A 256 -17.42 -0.75 -1.71
C GLY A 256 -16.59 0.51 -1.51
N TRP A 257 -15.28 0.51 -1.77
CA TRP A 257 -14.54 1.77 -1.76
C TRP A 257 -14.96 2.64 -2.95
N ARG A 258 -15.52 3.81 -2.65
CA ARG A 258 -16.07 4.76 -3.65
C ARG A 258 -15.36 6.11 -3.58
N GLY A 259 -14.09 6.10 -3.19
CA GLY A 259 -13.27 7.29 -3.01
C GLY A 259 -12.42 7.64 -4.23
N LYS A 260 -11.35 8.38 -3.97
CA LYS A 260 -10.43 8.87 -5.02
C LYS A 260 -8.97 8.74 -4.62
N GLY A 261 -8.11 8.60 -5.61
CA GLY A 261 -6.67 8.55 -5.44
C GLY A 261 -5.92 9.39 -6.48
N GLN A 262 -4.87 10.10 -6.07
CA GLN A 262 -3.94 10.70 -7.03
C GLN A 262 -2.48 10.64 -6.54
N PHE A 263 -1.54 10.38 -7.46
CA PHE A 263 -0.11 10.23 -7.14
C PHE A 263 0.13 9.09 -6.15
N LEU A 264 -0.27 7.88 -6.55
CA LEU A 264 -0.05 6.66 -5.76
C LEU A 264 1.13 5.89 -6.35
N ALA A 265 2.06 5.44 -5.51
CA ALA A 265 3.23 4.70 -5.95
C ALA A 265 3.43 3.42 -5.13
N GLY A 266 3.64 2.30 -5.79
CA GLY A 266 4.02 1.02 -5.19
C GLY A 266 5.33 0.52 -5.80
N LEU A 267 6.30 0.13 -4.96
CA LEU A 267 7.59 -0.39 -5.38
C LEU A 267 7.91 -1.70 -4.64
N ARG A 268 8.16 -2.76 -5.40
CA ARG A 268 8.67 -4.04 -4.89
C ARG A 268 10.18 -4.00 -4.69
N THR A 269 10.66 -4.46 -3.54
CA THR A 269 12.09 -4.53 -3.22
C THR A 269 12.59 -5.96 -2.98
N ALA A 270 11.71 -6.87 -2.55
CA ALA A 270 12.02 -8.29 -2.39
C ALA A 270 11.94 -9.03 -3.74
N VAL A 271 12.54 -10.22 -3.81
CA VAL A 271 12.46 -11.12 -4.99
C VAL A 271 11.43 -12.24 -4.79
N ASP A 272 10.91 -12.38 -3.58
CA ASP A 272 10.00 -13.41 -3.11
C ASP A 272 8.81 -12.79 -2.36
N PHE A 273 8.22 -11.74 -2.95
CA PHE A 273 6.97 -11.14 -2.48
C PHE A 273 5.76 -11.90 -3.04
N HIS A 274 4.62 -11.78 -2.37
CA HIS A 274 3.40 -12.54 -2.62
C HIS A 274 2.23 -11.57 -2.77
N GLY A 275 2.09 -10.85 -3.88
CA GLY A 275 0.99 -9.90 -4.02
C GLY A 275 1.11 -8.96 -5.21
N SER A 276 0.03 -8.27 -5.54
CA SER A 276 -0.15 -7.43 -6.72
C SER A 276 0.15 -5.95 -6.46
N GLY A 277 0.49 -5.17 -7.49
CA GLY A 277 0.63 -3.72 -7.33
C GLY A 277 -0.68 -3.09 -6.85
N ILE A 278 -1.78 -3.51 -7.48
CA ILE A 278 -3.15 -3.27 -7.04
C ILE A 278 -3.86 -4.61 -6.98
N GLU A 279 -4.57 -4.86 -5.87
CA GLU A 279 -5.67 -5.82 -5.77
C GLU A 279 -6.96 -5.05 -5.62
N ALA A 280 -7.99 -5.47 -6.35
CA ALA A 280 -9.20 -4.68 -6.51
C ALA A 280 -10.42 -5.59 -6.48
N ASP A 281 -11.11 -5.58 -5.35
CA ASP A 281 -12.30 -6.36 -5.08
C ASP A 281 -13.50 -5.41 -4.84
N ASP A 282 -14.71 -5.96 -4.80
CA ASP A 282 -15.92 -5.34 -4.29
C ASP A 282 -16.64 -6.20 -3.25
N ARG A 283 -16.75 -7.50 -3.45
CA ARG A 283 -17.65 -8.36 -2.67
C ARG A 283 -16.96 -9.31 -1.72
N GLY A 284 -15.68 -9.61 -1.94
CA GLY A 284 -15.02 -10.79 -1.40
C GLY A 284 -15.93 -12.01 -1.55
N GLU A 285 -16.16 -12.72 -0.44
CA GLU A 285 -17.08 -13.86 -0.35
C GLU A 285 -18.48 -13.51 0.21
N GLU A 286 -18.84 -12.22 0.32
CA GLU A 286 -20.03 -11.79 1.07
C GLU A 286 -21.36 -12.09 0.35
N PRO A 287 -22.37 -12.67 1.04
CA PRO A 287 -23.65 -13.06 0.42
C PRO A 287 -24.64 -11.90 0.26
N GLU A 288 -24.48 -10.80 1.02
CA GLU A 288 -25.31 -9.60 0.94
C GLU A 288 -24.57 -8.51 0.16
N PHE A 289 -25.08 -8.21 -1.03
CA PHE A 289 -24.46 -7.26 -1.96
C PHE A 289 -25.44 -6.16 -2.37
N ASP A 290 -25.03 -4.89 -2.23
CA ASP A 290 -25.71 -3.75 -2.83
C ASP A 290 -24.92 -3.20 -4.05
N PRO A 291 -25.42 -3.41 -5.29
CA PRO A 291 -24.78 -2.88 -6.49
C PRO A 291 -24.60 -1.35 -6.52
N ALA A 292 -25.34 -0.61 -5.69
CA ALA A 292 -25.22 0.85 -5.55
C ALA A 292 -24.04 1.26 -4.65
N LEU A 293 -23.51 0.34 -3.85
CA LEU A 293 -22.36 0.56 -2.97
C LEU A 293 -21.07 -0.09 -3.49
N ALA A 294 -21.12 -0.71 -4.67
CA ALA A 294 -20.00 -1.38 -5.32
C ALA A 294 -18.70 -0.55 -5.31
N SER A 295 -17.55 -1.21 -5.10
CA SER A 295 -16.23 -0.59 -5.22
C SER A 295 -16.12 0.06 -6.58
N SER A 296 -15.85 1.35 -6.59
CA SER A 296 -15.85 2.17 -7.80
C SER A 296 -14.96 3.41 -7.61
N PRO A 297 -13.68 3.26 -7.20
CA PRO A 297 -12.80 4.39 -6.99
C PRO A 297 -12.45 5.08 -8.31
N THR A 298 -12.04 6.35 -8.23
CA THR A 298 -11.42 7.07 -9.37
C THR A 298 -9.97 7.39 -9.04
N LEU A 299 -9.06 6.81 -9.81
CA LEU A 299 -7.61 6.95 -9.63
C LEU A 299 -6.99 7.70 -10.81
N TYR A 300 -6.09 8.63 -10.51
CA TYR A 300 -5.23 9.29 -11.49
C TYR A 300 -3.76 9.18 -11.05
N ASN A 301 -2.84 9.06 -12.00
CA ASN A 301 -1.40 9.18 -11.74
C ASN A 301 -0.90 8.13 -10.75
N VAL A 302 -0.82 6.88 -11.21
CA VAL A 302 -0.41 5.73 -10.38
C VAL A 302 0.84 5.10 -10.98
N THR A 303 1.87 4.82 -10.18
CA THR A 303 3.07 4.10 -10.61
C THR A 303 3.23 2.81 -9.81
N LEU A 304 3.19 1.67 -10.48
CA LEU A 304 3.40 0.35 -9.88
C LEU A 304 4.64 -0.27 -10.50
N LEU A 305 5.65 -0.50 -9.67
CA LEU A 305 6.92 -1.08 -10.08
C LEU A 305 7.13 -2.41 -9.36
N GLY A 306 7.11 -3.48 -10.13
CA GLY A 306 7.51 -4.80 -9.68
C GLY A 306 9.02 -4.90 -9.50
N ASN A 307 9.48 -6.12 -9.25
CA ASN A 307 10.89 -6.46 -9.28
C ASN A 307 11.11 -7.49 -10.39
N PRO A 308 11.87 -7.17 -11.45
CA PRO A 308 12.02 -8.06 -12.61
C PRO A 308 12.81 -9.33 -12.28
N ASP A 309 13.57 -9.33 -11.17
CA ASP A 309 14.29 -10.50 -10.67
C ASP A 309 13.41 -11.38 -9.74
N ALA A 310 12.16 -10.97 -9.47
CA ALA A 310 11.28 -11.71 -8.58
C ALA A 310 10.63 -12.92 -9.25
N SER A 311 10.34 -13.94 -8.46
CA SER A 311 9.49 -15.06 -8.83
C SER A 311 8.19 -14.98 -8.04
N SER A 312 7.30 -14.07 -8.43
CA SER A 312 6.01 -13.83 -7.78
C SER A 312 4.85 -14.19 -8.72
N ASP A 313 3.71 -14.54 -8.15
CA ASP A 313 2.43 -14.72 -8.84
C ASP A 313 1.55 -13.46 -8.84
N GLY A 314 1.99 -12.38 -8.19
CA GLY A 314 1.27 -11.11 -8.18
C GLY A 314 1.25 -10.40 -9.53
N ALA A 315 0.11 -9.78 -9.86
CA ALA A 315 -0.05 -8.96 -11.07
C ALA A 315 0.36 -7.51 -10.80
N GLY A 316 0.64 -6.74 -11.85
CA GLY A 316 0.72 -5.29 -11.69
C GLY A 316 -0.60 -4.70 -11.20
N VAL A 317 -1.71 -5.09 -11.85
CA VAL A 317 -3.08 -4.76 -11.44
C VAL A 317 -3.95 -6.02 -11.54
N LYS A 318 -4.51 -6.47 -10.42
CA LYS A 318 -5.47 -7.57 -10.35
C LYS A 318 -6.87 -6.99 -10.09
N LEU A 319 -7.83 -7.34 -10.94
CA LEU A 319 -9.22 -6.85 -10.87
C LEU A 319 -10.15 -8.04 -10.72
N GLU A 320 -10.95 -8.07 -9.65
CA GLU A 320 -11.79 -9.22 -9.32
C GLU A 320 -13.07 -8.92 -8.55
N SER A 321 -13.84 -9.98 -8.31
CA SER A 321 -15.03 -10.04 -7.46
C SER A 321 -16.08 -8.96 -7.76
N GLY A 322 -16.22 -8.56 -9.02
CA GLY A 322 -17.19 -7.56 -9.45
C GLY A 322 -16.77 -6.11 -9.21
N THR A 323 -15.47 -5.86 -8.98
CA THR A 323 -14.96 -4.49 -8.82
C THR A 323 -15.29 -3.61 -10.02
N ARG A 324 -15.49 -2.32 -9.75
CA ARG A 324 -15.62 -1.23 -10.73
C ARG A 324 -14.52 -0.21 -10.46
N GLY A 325 -14.42 0.81 -11.31
CA GLY A 325 -13.47 1.88 -11.07
C GLY A 325 -13.02 2.56 -12.35
N GLN A 326 -12.40 3.72 -12.19
CA GLN A 326 -11.89 4.51 -13.30
C GLN A 326 -10.42 4.81 -13.02
N LEU A 327 -9.54 4.10 -13.71
CA LEU A 327 -8.09 4.20 -13.53
C LEU A 327 -7.49 4.94 -14.73
N HIS A 328 -6.84 6.07 -14.46
CA HIS A 328 -6.23 6.91 -15.49
C HIS A 328 -4.77 7.17 -15.18
N ASN A 329 -3.94 7.33 -16.21
CA ASN A 329 -2.53 7.71 -16.05
C ASN A 329 -1.76 6.71 -15.18
N VAL A 330 -1.98 5.41 -15.40
CA VAL A 330 -1.32 4.34 -14.64
C VAL A 330 -0.08 3.85 -15.39
N LEU A 331 1.06 3.79 -14.72
CA LEU A 331 2.28 3.18 -15.21
C LEU A 331 2.52 1.90 -14.43
N VAL A 332 2.55 0.76 -15.13
CA VAL A 332 2.83 -0.56 -14.56
C VAL A 332 4.05 -1.15 -15.25
N ALA A 333 5.07 -1.52 -14.50
CA ALA A 333 6.28 -2.10 -15.07
C ALA A 333 6.96 -3.11 -14.14
N ASP A 334 7.75 -3.98 -14.75
CA ASP A 334 8.64 -4.94 -14.07
C ASP A 334 7.96 -5.94 -13.12
N PHE A 335 6.66 -6.21 -13.28
CA PHE A 335 6.01 -7.37 -12.66
C PHE A 335 6.33 -8.64 -13.44
N SER A 336 6.75 -9.69 -12.74
CA SER A 336 7.25 -10.92 -13.36
C SER A 336 6.17 -11.93 -13.76
N ASN A 337 4.93 -11.80 -13.24
CA ASN A 337 3.80 -12.60 -13.69
C ASN A 337 3.10 -11.95 -14.90
N VAL A 338 2.24 -10.96 -14.65
CA VAL A 338 1.51 -10.21 -15.68
C VAL A 338 1.35 -8.73 -15.28
N GLY A 339 1.21 -7.84 -16.26
CA GLY A 339 0.95 -6.42 -16.02
C GLY A 339 -0.46 -6.15 -15.49
N ILE A 340 -1.46 -6.83 -16.04
CA ILE A 340 -2.85 -6.69 -15.61
C ILE A 340 -3.61 -8.00 -15.80
N LYS A 341 -4.59 -8.27 -14.91
CA LYS A 341 -5.46 -9.43 -14.98
C LYS A 341 -6.89 -9.13 -14.52
N VAL A 342 -7.87 -9.67 -15.24
CA VAL A 342 -9.28 -9.69 -14.85
C VAL A 342 -9.65 -11.12 -14.47
N VAL A 343 -10.03 -11.35 -13.20
CA VAL A 343 -10.11 -12.70 -12.64
C VAL A 343 -11.44 -13.41 -12.93
N ASP A 344 -12.55 -12.69 -12.97
CA ASP A 344 -13.89 -13.28 -13.03
C ASP A 344 -14.84 -12.59 -14.02
N GLN A 345 -15.92 -13.31 -14.38
CA GLN A 345 -16.90 -12.89 -15.38
C GLN A 345 -17.66 -11.61 -14.98
N GLU A 346 -17.86 -11.40 -13.68
CA GLU A 346 -18.59 -10.24 -13.21
C GLU A 346 -17.77 -8.97 -13.40
N THR A 347 -16.49 -9.02 -13.04
CA THR A 347 -15.53 -7.94 -13.28
C THR A 347 -15.41 -7.61 -14.77
N ALA A 348 -15.33 -8.63 -15.64
CA ALA A 348 -15.35 -8.41 -17.08
C ALA A 348 -16.66 -7.79 -17.61
N ALA A 349 -17.80 -8.10 -17.00
CA ALA A 349 -19.07 -7.44 -17.36
C ALA A 349 -19.05 -5.95 -17.01
N ASN A 350 -18.37 -5.56 -15.92
CA ASN A 350 -18.16 -4.16 -15.58
C ASN A 350 -17.28 -3.44 -16.61
N VAL A 351 -16.28 -4.12 -17.17
CA VAL A 351 -15.52 -3.60 -18.31
C VAL A 351 -16.44 -3.36 -19.51
N GLY A 352 -17.21 -4.36 -19.92
CA GLY A 352 -18.11 -4.25 -21.08
C GLY A 352 -19.21 -3.19 -20.95
N SER A 353 -19.56 -2.80 -19.72
CA SER A 353 -20.52 -1.73 -19.44
C SER A 353 -19.90 -0.34 -19.28
N GLY A 354 -18.56 -0.25 -19.22
CA GLY A 354 -17.81 0.97 -18.92
C GLY A 354 -17.79 1.37 -17.44
N ALA A 355 -18.30 0.52 -16.54
CA ALA A 355 -18.24 0.74 -15.10
C ALA A 355 -16.80 0.55 -14.55
N LEU A 356 -16.02 -0.31 -15.20
CA LEU A 356 -14.60 -0.50 -14.96
C LEU A 356 -13.81 -0.08 -16.20
N ASP A 357 -12.85 0.82 -16.05
CA ASP A 357 -11.94 1.16 -17.14
C ASP A 357 -10.53 1.56 -16.70
N MET A 358 -9.55 1.31 -17.58
CA MET A 358 -8.16 1.74 -17.43
C MET A 358 -7.68 2.39 -18.73
N THR A 359 -7.37 3.69 -18.67
CA THR A 359 -6.99 4.48 -19.85
C THR A 359 -5.76 5.37 -19.60
N HIS A 360 -5.18 5.85 -20.68
CA HIS A 360 -4.02 6.73 -20.74
C HIS A 360 -2.85 6.17 -19.94
N SER A 361 -2.63 4.86 -20.05
CA SER A 361 -1.76 4.09 -19.18
C SER A 361 -0.64 3.41 -19.97
N ILE A 362 0.47 3.14 -19.29
CA ILE A 362 1.63 2.45 -19.85
C ILE A 362 1.80 1.11 -19.15
N LEU A 363 1.89 0.04 -19.95
CA LEU A 363 2.33 -1.27 -19.49
C LEU A 363 3.73 -1.55 -20.04
N GLY A 364 4.64 -1.94 -19.15
CA GLY A 364 6.03 -2.21 -19.47
C GLY A 364 6.58 -3.41 -18.73
N ASN A 365 5.89 -4.54 -18.85
CA ASN A 365 6.30 -5.81 -18.26
C ASN A 365 6.82 -6.74 -19.37
N GLU A 366 7.58 -7.78 -19.01
CA GLU A 366 7.95 -8.80 -20.00
C GLU A 366 6.70 -9.52 -20.54
N THR A 367 5.73 -9.74 -19.66
CA THR A 367 4.40 -10.24 -19.97
C THR A 367 3.38 -9.25 -19.43
N ASP A 368 2.64 -8.56 -20.30
CA ASP A 368 1.60 -7.64 -19.85
C ASP A 368 0.25 -8.34 -19.63
N PHE A 369 -0.03 -9.38 -20.43
CA PHE A 369 -1.30 -10.09 -20.49
C PHE A 369 -1.07 -11.59 -20.49
N ALA A 370 -1.94 -12.34 -19.81
CA ALA A 370 -1.93 -13.79 -19.89
C ALA A 370 -2.37 -14.25 -21.30
N GLU A 371 -1.94 -15.45 -21.70
CA GLU A 371 -2.43 -16.08 -22.93
C GLU A 371 -3.86 -16.55 -22.72
N VAL A 372 -4.78 -16.12 -23.59
CA VAL A 372 -6.19 -16.49 -23.52
C VAL A 372 -6.35 -18.01 -23.74
N SER A 373 -6.96 -18.70 -22.78
CA SER A 373 -7.21 -20.13 -22.80
C SER A 373 -8.07 -20.52 -24.01
N ALA A 374 -7.62 -21.56 -24.71
CA ALA A 374 -8.38 -22.15 -25.81
C ALA A 374 -9.46 -23.12 -25.32
N ASP A 375 -9.52 -23.39 -24.01
CA ASP A 375 -10.54 -24.25 -23.40
C ASP A 375 -11.82 -23.44 -23.12
N PRO A 376 -12.95 -23.71 -23.80
CA PRO A 376 -14.18 -22.98 -23.56
C PRO A 376 -14.82 -23.25 -22.19
N GLU A 377 -14.31 -24.21 -21.42
CA GLU A 377 -14.74 -24.48 -20.04
C GLU A 377 -13.95 -23.66 -19.00
N GLU A 378 -12.82 -23.07 -19.38
CA GLU A 378 -12.05 -22.16 -18.54
C GLU A 378 -12.53 -20.72 -18.76
N TYR A 379 -12.84 -20.01 -17.67
CA TYR A 379 -13.12 -18.59 -17.78
C TYR A 379 -11.79 -17.87 -18.03
N ASP A 380 -11.72 -17.15 -19.14
CA ASP A 380 -10.59 -16.30 -19.46
C ASP A 380 -11.06 -15.03 -20.17
N TYR A 381 -10.43 -13.91 -19.84
CA TYR A 381 -10.76 -12.60 -20.38
C TYR A 381 -9.63 -12.14 -21.30
N ASP A 382 -9.97 -11.52 -22.43
CA ASP A 382 -8.96 -10.97 -23.34
C ASP A 382 -8.56 -9.56 -22.88
N GLU A 383 -7.66 -9.46 -21.89
CA GLU A 383 -7.19 -8.16 -21.40
C GLU A 383 -6.47 -7.35 -22.49
N GLU A 384 -5.78 -8.03 -23.42
CA GLU A 384 -5.09 -7.38 -24.53
C GLU A 384 -6.08 -6.64 -25.42
N ALA A 385 -7.18 -7.29 -25.84
CA ALA A 385 -8.20 -6.67 -26.67
C ALA A 385 -8.88 -5.47 -25.98
N TRP A 386 -9.03 -5.51 -24.65
CA TRP A 386 -9.60 -4.41 -23.88
C TRP A 386 -8.61 -3.25 -23.71
N ILE A 387 -7.43 -3.52 -23.15
CA ILE A 387 -6.46 -2.48 -22.77
C ILE A 387 -5.86 -1.84 -24.03
N MET A 388 -5.57 -2.64 -25.06
CA MET A 388 -4.97 -2.17 -26.31
C MET A 388 -5.99 -1.95 -27.44
N SER A 389 -7.27 -1.76 -27.11
CA SER A 389 -8.30 -1.47 -28.12
C SER A 389 -7.95 -0.22 -28.94
N GLU A 390 -8.37 -0.18 -30.21
CA GLU A 390 -8.08 0.92 -31.14
C GLU A 390 -8.89 2.21 -30.87
N ASP A 391 -9.50 2.34 -29.69
CA ASP A 391 -10.23 3.55 -29.30
C ASP A 391 -9.26 4.72 -29.10
N PRO A 392 -9.39 5.81 -29.90
CA PRO A 392 -8.49 6.95 -29.82
C PRO A 392 -8.53 7.68 -28.48
N ASP A 393 -9.61 7.51 -27.70
CA ASP A 393 -9.77 8.17 -26.40
C ASP A 393 -9.15 7.37 -25.24
N ARG A 394 -8.52 6.21 -25.49
CA ARG A 394 -7.87 5.39 -24.46
C ARG A 394 -6.38 5.62 -24.32
N SER A 395 -5.66 5.97 -25.39
CA SER A 395 -4.21 6.28 -25.39
C SER A 395 -3.30 5.35 -24.54
N ASN A 396 -3.65 4.08 -24.37
CA ASN A 396 -2.82 3.10 -23.67
C ASN A 396 -1.63 2.68 -24.53
N GLN A 397 -0.50 2.37 -23.90
CA GLN A 397 0.75 2.07 -24.59
C GLN A 397 1.46 0.86 -23.98
N ARG A 398 2.13 0.10 -24.85
CA ARG A 398 3.07 -0.95 -24.48
C ARG A 398 4.49 -0.40 -24.66
N VAL A 399 5.27 -0.29 -23.59
CA VAL A 399 6.59 0.33 -23.59
C VAL A 399 7.57 -0.53 -22.81
N PRO A 400 8.69 -1.00 -23.38
CA PRO A 400 9.69 -1.74 -22.62
C PRO A 400 10.12 -1.00 -21.36
N SER A 401 10.30 -1.69 -20.22
CA SER A 401 10.64 -1.03 -18.96
C SER A 401 11.96 -0.24 -19.02
N SER A 402 12.88 -0.64 -19.90
CA SER A 402 14.14 0.07 -20.19
C SER A 402 13.94 1.45 -20.80
N ASP A 403 12.81 1.69 -21.47
CA ASP A 403 12.54 2.89 -22.25
C ASP A 403 11.65 3.89 -21.50
N LEU A 404 11.14 3.51 -20.32
CA LEU A 404 10.31 4.36 -19.46
C LEU A 404 11.06 5.58 -18.94
N GLY A 405 12.40 5.50 -18.83
CA GLY A 405 13.22 6.62 -18.38
C GLY A 405 12.96 7.02 -16.92
N ILE A 406 12.62 6.08 -16.03
CA ILE A 406 12.51 6.34 -14.59
C ILE A 406 13.93 6.52 -14.01
N ARG A 407 14.20 7.64 -13.34
CA ARG A 407 15.56 8.01 -12.88
C ARG A 407 16.18 6.99 -11.93
N SER A 408 15.44 6.59 -10.90
CA SER A 408 15.88 5.56 -9.97
C SER A 408 14.72 4.80 -9.37
N ARG A 409 14.78 3.47 -9.53
CA ARG A 409 13.89 2.49 -8.90
C ARG A 409 14.46 1.91 -7.61
N TRP A 410 15.65 2.33 -7.22
CA TRP A 410 16.34 1.78 -6.05
C TRP A 410 15.80 2.43 -4.80
N TRP A 411 15.20 1.67 -3.90
CA TRP A 411 14.57 2.21 -2.68
C TRP A 411 15.51 3.04 -1.78
N LEU A 412 16.83 2.80 -1.85
CA LEU A 412 17.85 3.59 -1.13
C LEU A 412 18.15 4.96 -1.75
N ASP A 413 17.81 5.14 -3.02
CA ASP A 413 18.01 6.36 -3.79
C ASP A 413 16.80 6.57 -4.70
N LEU A 414 15.60 6.48 -4.12
CA LEU A 414 14.35 6.43 -4.87
C LEU A 414 14.11 7.79 -5.55
N ASP A 415 13.99 7.78 -6.88
CA ASP A 415 13.63 8.94 -7.68
C ASP A 415 12.73 8.48 -8.84
N LEU A 416 11.43 8.55 -8.61
CA LEU A 416 10.43 8.16 -9.61
C LEU A 416 10.22 9.22 -10.71
N SER A 417 11.03 10.29 -10.74
CA SER A 417 10.98 11.27 -11.81
C SER A 417 11.25 10.60 -13.17
N LEU A 418 10.55 11.08 -14.18
CA LEU A 418 10.72 10.68 -15.56
C LEU A 418 11.77 11.55 -16.26
N GLU A 419 12.68 10.93 -17.00
CA GLU A 419 13.67 11.65 -17.79
C GLU A 419 13.04 12.34 -19.01
N PRO A 420 13.61 13.48 -19.46
CA PRO A 420 13.14 14.14 -20.67
C PRO A 420 13.06 13.20 -21.87
N GLY A 421 11.89 13.13 -22.49
CA GLY A 421 11.60 12.22 -23.60
C GLY A 421 11.00 10.87 -23.19
N SER A 422 10.81 10.62 -21.89
CA SER A 422 10.02 9.48 -21.41
C SER A 422 8.64 9.44 -22.08
N PRO A 423 8.15 8.26 -22.49
CA PRO A 423 6.78 8.08 -22.97
C PRO A 423 5.72 8.52 -21.95
N GLY A 424 6.03 8.43 -20.65
CA GLY A 424 5.11 8.85 -19.58
C GLY A 424 4.90 10.36 -19.49
N LEU A 425 5.68 11.17 -20.19
CA LEU A 425 5.48 12.63 -20.25
C LEU A 425 4.50 13.07 -21.34
N GLN A 426 3.82 12.12 -22.00
CA GLN A 426 2.90 12.36 -23.10
C GLN A 426 1.67 11.45 -22.99
N GLY A 427 0.55 11.88 -23.58
CA GLY A 427 -0.64 11.03 -23.69
C GLY A 427 -1.38 10.78 -22.37
N ALA A 428 -1.19 11.62 -21.36
CA ALA A 428 -1.93 11.57 -20.10
C ALA A 428 -3.36 12.13 -20.27
N ALA A 429 -4.34 11.50 -19.63
CA ALA A 429 -5.67 12.05 -19.43
C ALA A 429 -5.61 13.26 -18.51
N PRO A 430 -6.26 14.40 -18.84
CA PRO A 430 -6.38 15.50 -17.90
C PRO A 430 -7.31 15.08 -16.75
N PRO A 431 -6.89 15.22 -15.49
CA PRO A 431 -7.80 15.05 -14.37
C PRO A 431 -8.97 16.05 -14.42
N PRO A 432 -10.14 15.75 -13.83
CA PRO A 432 -11.33 16.59 -13.94
C PRO A 432 -11.12 18.01 -13.37
N GLU A 433 -11.17 19.05 -14.23
CA GLU A 433 -10.97 20.46 -13.82
C GLU A 433 -11.97 20.98 -12.77
N GLY A 434 -13.12 20.32 -12.62
CA GLY A 434 -14.19 20.70 -11.70
C GLY A 434 -14.10 20.08 -10.30
N ASP A 435 -13.13 19.18 -10.07
CA ASP A 435 -12.99 18.46 -8.82
C ASP A 435 -11.69 18.89 -8.10
N PRO A 436 -11.78 19.64 -6.99
CA PRO A 436 -10.61 20.20 -6.31
C PRO A 436 -9.71 19.13 -5.68
N PHE A 437 -10.17 17.88 -5.57
CA PHE A 437 -9.32 16.79 -5.13
C PHE A 437 -8.19 16.54 -6.13
N PHE A 438 -8.45 16.59 -7.43
CA PHE A 438 -7.44 16.29 -8.45
C PHE A 438 -6.61 17.52 -8.81
N ASP A 439 -5.30 17.33 -8.90
CA ASP A 439 -4.40 18.30 -9.53
C ASP A 439 -4.51 18.16 -11.04
N ALA A 440 -5.32 19.03 -11.66
CA ALA A 440 -5.54 19.05 -13.10
C ALA A 440 -4.28 19.45 -13.91
N THR A 441 -3.20 19.91 -13.26
CA THR A 441 -1.95 20.24 -13.94
C THR A 441 -1.03 19.04 -14.15
N ALA A 442 -1.37 17.88 -13.57
CA ALA A 442 -0.64 16.62 -13.74
C ALA A 442 -0.83 16.04 -15.15
N SER A 443 -0.04 16.51 -16.11
CA SER A 443 -0.10 16.12 -17.52
C SER A 443 0.87 14.98 -17.88
N PHE A 444 1.04 14.00 -16.99
CA PHE A 444 1.94 12.86 -17.17
C PHE A 444 1.26 11.55 -16.72
N ILE A 445 1.78 10.42 -17.18
CA ILE A 445 1.37 9.06 -16.81
C ILE A 445 2.29 8.57 -15.69
N GLY A 446 1.72 7.99 -14.64
CA GLY A 446 2.43 7.64 -13.42
C GLY A 446 2.29 8.69 -12.31
N ALA A 447 2.85 8.38 -11.15
CA ALA A 447 2.79 9.21 -9.94
C ALA A 447 3.71 10.44 -9.99
N CYS A 448 4.73 10.45 -10.86
CA CYS A 448 5.68 11.55 -11.00
C CYS A 448 5.93 11.91 -12.47
N GLY A 449 6.09 13.21 -12.73
CA GLY A 449 6.50 13.75 -14.03
C GLY A 449 8.02 13.93 -14.09
N GLU A 450 8.52 14.99 -14.74
CA GLU A 450 9.98 15.29 -14.78
C GLU A 450 10.60 15.57 -13.40
N THR A 451 9.76 15.82 -12.41
CA THR A 451 10.11 16.03 -11.01
C THR A 451 9.16 15.26 -10.11
N CYS A 452 9.68 14.77 -8.99
CA CYS A 452 8.95 13.93 -8.04
C CYS A 452 8.94 14.55 -6.63
N ARG A 453 8.79 15.88 -6.57
CA ARG A 453 8.99 16.70 -5.35
C ARG A 453 8.15 16.25 -4.16
N ASP A 454 6.97 15.69 -4.40
CA ASP A 454 6.05 15.29 -3.34
C ASP A 454 6.53 14.04 -2.58
N PHE A 455 7.48 13.27 -3.13
CA PHE A 455 8.13 12.17 -2.43
C PHE A 455 9.56 12.49 -1.98
N GLU A 456 10.18 13.58 -2.46
CA GLU A 456 11.56 13.92 -2.13
C GLU A 456 11.74 14.31 -0.65
N GLY A 457 12.82 13.83 -0.02
CA GLY A 457 13.30 14.29 1.30
C GLY A 457 12.69 13.58 2.51
N TRP A 458 11.36 13.46 2.60
CA TRP A 458 10.68 12.89 3.78
C TRP A 458 10.55 11.37 3.75
N THR A 459 10.59 10.78 2.55
CA THR A 459 10.47 9.32 2.33
C THR A 459 11.77 8.56 2.54
N ALA A 460 12.86 9.28 2.84
CA ALA A 460 14.17 8.69 3.09
C ALA A 460 14.14 7.81 4.34
N PHE A 461 14.19 6.49 4.13
CA PHE A 461 14.35 5.54 5.22
C PHE A 461 15.82 5.55 5.68
N PRO A 462 16.12 5.77 6.98
CA PRO A 462 17.48 5.75 7.45
C PRO A 462 18.05 4.33 7.35
N ILE A 463 19.17 4.19 6.64
CA ILE A 463 19.99 2.97 6.65
C ILE A 463 20.61 2.88 8.05
N GLU A 464 19.94 2.20 8.98
CA GLU A 464 20.46 1.92 10.32
C GLU A 464 21.13 0.55 10.42
#